data_AF-A0A0G0QKH5-F1
#
_entry.id   AF-A0A0G0QKH5-F1
#
_cell.length_a   1.000
_cell.length_b   1.000
_cell.length_c   1.000
_cell.angle_alpha   90.00
_cell.angle_beta   90.00
_cell.angle_gamma   90.00
#
_symmetry.space_group_name_H-M   'P 1'
#
loop_
_entity.id
_entity.type
_entity.pdbx_description
1 polymer ?
#
loop_
_entity_poly.entity_id
_entity_poly.type
_entity_poly.pdbx_seq_one_letter_code
_entity_poly.pdbx_strand_id
1 'polypeptide(L)'
;MDSQNNFAALFKFRPELSGYIGIEREQFLKGDSGIYVPESPRFLSLAMNEKWTYELSACQVESRTNPQTGLAVIKAELLANENVGNRVANQLGLELVNEEVAAEDMPLDVYPNPRYLKIAKVISRDRLRAACRVAGIHIHLGVRDLSHAIEVNNLLVPHLNALCDRGDHSGGERLRLYRDMAQNWQPVVYAGPEHLFEVARANGFADNPRNCWKLIRISIHGTVELRMFGSTNSVDEIIEWISVVKAITKGAL
;
A
#
# COMPACT_ATOMS: atom_id res chain seq x y z
N MET A 1 -17.48 -17.89 22.41
CA MET A 1 -16.42 -16.87 22.24
C MET A 1 -16.88 -15.95 21.13
N ASP A 2 -17.00 -14.67 21.45
CA ASP A 2 -17.80 -13.71 20.69
C ASP A 2 -17.20 -13.39 19.31
N SER A 3 -18.03 -13.35 18.27
CA SER A 3 -17.59 -13.15 16.88
C SER A 3 -16.78 -11.86 16.69
N GLN A 4 -17.06 -10.85 17.51
CA GLN A 4 -16.35 -9.58 17.56
C GLN A 4 -14.94 -9.70 18.17
N ASN A 5 -14.77 -10.50 19.22
CA ASN A 5 -13.45 -10.73 19.83
C ASN A 5 -12.52 -11.47 18.86
N ASN A 6 -13.08 -12.40 18.07
CA ASN A 6 -12.33 -13.08 17.01
C ASN A 6 -11.89 -12.10 15.92
N PHE A 7 -12.73 -11.12 15.56
CA PHE A 7 -12.39 -10.10 14.58
C PHE A 7 -11.26 -9.17 15.07
N ALA A 8 -11.37 -8.64 16.29
CA ALA A 8 -10.33 -7.78 16.86
C ALA A 8 -8.96 -8.48 16.95
N ALA A 9 -8.95 -9.79 17.21
CA ALA A 9 -7.73 -10.60 17.27
C ALA A 9 -7.03 -10.79 15.91
N LEU A 10 -7.68 -10.46 14.78
CA LEU A 10 -7.05 -10.52 13.46
C LEU A 10 -6.01 -9.43 13.25
N PHE A 11 -6.09 -8.33 14.02
CA PHE A 11 -5.21 -7.18 13.90
C PHE A 11 -4.00 -7.33 14.84
N LYS A 12 -2.79 -7.33 14.27
CA LYS A 12 -1.54 -7.57 14.99
C LYS A 12 -0.95 -6.28 15.56
N PHE A 13 -1.66 -5.64 16.49
CA PHE A 13 -1.18 -4.42 17.14
C PHE A 13 0.16 -4.65 17.85
N ARG A 14 1.03 -3.65 17.74
CA ARG A 14 2.35 -3.60 18.38
C ARG A 14 2.44 -2.31 19.18
N PRO A 15 1.97 -2.29 20.44
CA PRO A 15 1.90 -1.07 21.24
C PRO A 15 3.22 -0.31 21.36
N GLU A 16 4.35 -1.03 21.34
CA GLU A 16 5.69 -0.47 21.37
C GLU A 16 6.07 0.32 20.10
N LEU A 17 5.32 0.16 19.01
CA LEU A 17 5.49 0.89 17.75
C LEU A 17 4.44 2.00 17.57
N SER A 18 3.67 2.35 18.61
CA SER A 18 2.76 3.50 18.53
C SER A 18 3.52 4.78 18.18
N GLY A 19 3.06 5.52 17.17
CA GLY A 19 3.72 6.73 16.66
C GLY A 19 4.87 6.49 15.67
N TYR A 20 5.23 5.23 15.40
CA TYR A 20 6.19 4.88 14.35
C TYR A 20 5.52 4.89 12.97
N ILE A 21 6.32 5.09 11.93
CA ILE A 21 5.86 5.20 10.55
C ILE A 21 6.64 4.20 9.69
N GLY A 22 5.92 3.39 8.93
CA GLY A 22 6.48 2.50 7.91
C GLY A 22 5.99 2.91 6.53
N ILE A 23 6.83 2.72 5.51
CA ILE A 23 6.50 3.06 4.12
C ILE A 23 6.61 1.81 3.26
N GLU A 24 5.63 1.60 2.39
CA GLU A 24 5.71 0.66 1.27
C GLU A 24 5.71 1.45 -0.04
N ARG A 25 6.55 1.08 -1.01
CA ARG A 25 6.67 1.76 -2.31
C ARG A 25 6.64 0.73 -3.43
N GLU A 26 5.59 0.77 -4.23
CA GLU A 26 5.37 -0.08 -5.39
C GLU A 26 6.06 0.53 -6.62
N GLN A 27 6.77 -0.29 -7.39
CA GLN A 27 7.59 0.13 -8.53
C GLN A 27 7.43 -0.87 -9.67
N PHE A 28 7.47 -0.37 -10.91
CA PHE A 28 7.41 -1.21 -12.10
C PHE A 28 8.80 -1.62 -12.60
N LEU A 29 8.85 -2.78 -13.25
CA LEU A 29 10.02 -3.28 -13.95
C LEU A 29 9.83 -3.10 -15.46
N LYS A 30 10.79 -2.45 -16.12
CA LYS A 30 10.87 -2.32 -17.58
C LYS A 30 12.13 -3.02 -18.11
N GLY A 31 12.03 -3.61 -19.30
CA GLY A 31 13.20 -4.15 -20.02
C GLY A 31 13.89 -3.08 -20.87
N ASP A 32 14.95 -3.47 -21.59
CA ASP A 32 15.77 -2.58 -22.44
C ASP A 32 14.99 -1.77 -23.50
N SER A 33 13.80 -2.23 -23.90
CA SER A 33 12.92 -1.54 -24.84
C SER A 33 11.99 -0.50 -24.20
N GLY A 34 12.08 -0.28 -22.88
CA GLY A 34 11.15 0.56 -22.11
C GLY A 34 9.78 -0.07 -21.88
N ILE A 35 9.61 -1.35 -22.24
CA ILE A 35 8.35 -2.10 -22.08
C ILE A 35 8.33 -2.77 -20.72
N TYR A 36 7.18 -2.75 -20.05
CA TYR A 36 6.97 -3.46 -18.79
C TYR A 36 7.13 -4.97 -18.95
N VAL A 37 7.83 -5.61 -18.01
CA VAL A 37 8.16 -7.04 -18.10
C VAL A 37 7.82 -7.78 -16.80
N PRO A 38 7.27 -9.01 -16.87
CA PRO A 38 6.84 -9.77 -15.70
C PRO A 38 8.02 -10.47 -14.97
N GLU A 39 9.04 -9.71 -14.61
CA GLU A 39 10.32 -10.21 -14.07
C GLU A 39 10.43 -10.09 -12.53
N SER A 40 9.34 -9.75 -11.82
CA SER A 40 9.40 -9.62 -10.36
C SER A 40 9.83 -10.90 -9.62
N PRO A 41 9.50 -12.14 -10.05
CA PRO A 41 10.09 -13.33 -9.44
C PRO A 41 11.62 -13.39 -9.55
N ARG A 42 12.17 -13.03 -10.71
CA ARG A 42 13.63 -13.03 -10.94
C ARG A 42 14.30 -11.93 -10.15
N PHE A 43 13.72 -10.72 -10.15
CA PHE A 43 14.18 -9.59 -9.35
C PHE A 43 14.26 -9.97 -7.87
N LEU A 44 13.18 -10.50 -7.30
CA LEU A 44 13.11 -10.83 -5.88
C LEU A 44 14.05 -11.97 -5.50
N SER A 45 14.24 -12.94 -6.39
CA SER A 45 15.20 -14.02 -6.17
C SER A 45 16.66 -13.53 -6.06
N LEU A 46 16.99 -12.42 -6.74
CA LEU A 46 18.32 -11.82 -6.70
C LEU A 46 18.46 -10.80 -5.58
N ALA A 47 17.40 -10.06 -5.26
CA ALA A 47 17.41 -9.08 -4.16
C ALA A 47 17.69 -9.73 -2.80
N MET A 48 17.18 -10.95 -2.57
CA MET A 48 17.37 -11.76 -1.34
C MET A 48 17.26 -10.93 -0.05
N ASN A 49 16.30 -10.01 -0.01
CA ASN A 49 16.17 -9.02 1.05
C ASN A 49 14.71 -8.95 1.47
N GLU A 50 14.45 -9.12 2.77
CA GLU A 50 13.09 -9.10 3.35
C GLU A 50 12.37 -7.75 3.19
N LYS A 51 13.11 -6.67 2.90
CA LYS A 51 12.55 -5.36 2.57
C LYS A 51 11.93 -5.30 1.18
N TRP A 52 12.17 -6.30 0.34
CA TRP A 52 11.61 -6.41 -1.01
C TRP A 52 10.60 -7.53 -1.09
N THR A 53 9.50 -7.28 -1.77
CA THR A 53 8.41 -8.25 -1.89
C THR A 53 7.66 -8.09 -3.20
N TYR A 54 6.70 -8.99 -3.41
CA TYR A 54 5.93 -9.10 -4.63
C TYR A 54 4.59 -8.37 -4.51
N GLU A 55 4.12 -7.85 -5.64
CA GLU A 55 2.76 -7.33 -5.80
C GLU A 55 1.91 -8.23 -6.70
N LEU A 56 0.62 -7.89 -6.87
CA LEU A 56 -0.30 -8.65 -7.71
C LEU A 56 0.28 -8.85 -9.13
N SER A 57 0.75 -7.76 -9.74
CA SER A 57 1.39 -7.79 -11.04
C SER A 57 2.78 -8.40 -10.95
N ALA A 58 3.09 -9.33 -11.85
CA ALA A 58 4.46 -9.83 -12.02
C ALA A 58 5.40 -8.75 -12.59
N CYS A 59 4.87 -7.63 -13.08
CA CYS A 59 5.66 -6.46 -13.52
C CYS A 59 6.01 -5.51 -12.38
N GLN A 60 5.61 -5.80 -11.14
CA GLN A 60 5.80 -4.92 -10.00
C GLN A 60 6.58 -5.59 -8.87
N VAL A 61 7.34 -4.77 -8.17
CA VAL A 61 7.99 -5.09 -6.89
C VAL A 61 7.69 -3.99 -5.89
N GLU A 62 7.67 -4.33 -4.62
CA GLU A 62 7.45 -3.38 -3.53
C GLU A 62 8.65 -3.39 -2.59
N SER A 63 9.13 -2.19 -2.23
CA SER A 63 10.12 -2.02 -1.17
C SER A 63 9.49 -1.46 0.11
N ARG A 64 10.04 -1.84 1.27
CA ARG A 64 9.52 -1.47 2.58
C ARG A 64 10.59 -0.87 3.48
N THR A 65 10.23 0.15 4.26
CA THR A 65 11.07 0.62 5.35
C THR A 65 10.75 -0.12 6.63
N ASN A 66 11.70 -0.13 7.58
CA ASN A 66 11.36 -0.42 8.95
C ASN A 66 10.42 0.66 9.51
N PRO A 67 9.64 0.37 10.57
CA PRO A 67 8.96 1.40 11.33
C PRO A 67 9.99 2.35 11.96
N GLN A 68 9.82 3.65 11.75
CA GLN A 68 10.71 4.70 12.25
C GLN A 68 9.93 5.91 12.74
N THR A 69 10.47 6.65 13.71
CA THR A 69 9.87 7.92 14.19
C THR A 69 10.49 9.16 13.53
N GLY A 70 11.77 9.07 13.14
CA GLY A 70 12.56 10.15 12.56
C GLY A 70 12.49 10.19 11.04
N LEU A 71 12.06 11.32 10.48
CA LEU A 71 11.94 11.53 9.03
C LEU A 71 13.27 11.35 8.29
N ALA A 72 14.38 11.79 8.88
CA ALA A 72 15.71 11.62 8.30
C ALA A 72 16.11 10.15 8.14
N VAL A 73 15.70 9.29 9.10
CA VAL A 73 15.98 7.84 9.04
C VAL A 73 15.11 7.19 7.98
N ILE A 74 13.82 7.55 7.89
CA ILE A 74 12.93 7.10 6.82
C ILE A 74 13.50 7.47 5.44
N LYS A 75 13.93 8.73 5.27
CA LYS A 75 14.56 9.21 4.04
C LYS A 75 15.79 8.37 3.67
N ALA A 76 16.67 8.11 4.63
CA ALA A 76 17.86 7.30 4.42
C ALA A 76 17.51 5.85 4.02
N GLU A 77 16.50 5.24 4.65
CA GLU A 77 16.05 3.88 4.29
C GLU A 77 15.43 3.82 2.89
N LEU A 78 14.61 4.81 2.50
CA LEU A 78 14.04 4.89 1.16
C LEU A 78 15.13 4.96 0.09
N LEU A 79 16.13 5.82 0.28
CA LEU A 79 17.28 5.93 -0.62
C LEU A 79 18.14 4.66 -0.64
N ALA A 80 18.34 4.02 0.50
CA ALA A 80 19.09 2.76 0.59
C ALA A 80 18.36 1.64 -0.17
N ASN A 81 17.04 1.54 -0.02
CA ASN A 81 16.21 0.59 -0.75
C ASN A 81 16.29 0.86 -2.26
N GLU A 82 16.09 2.10 -2.70
CA GLU A 82 16.18 2.50 -4.11
C GLU A 82 17.54 2.12 -4.74
N ASN A 83 18.64 2.36 -4.02
CA ASN A 83 19.97 1.93 -4.45
C ASN A 83 20.11 0.40 -4.58
N VAL A 84 19.53 -0.36 -3.65
CA VAL A 84 19.51 -1.84 -3.76
C VAL A 84 18.69 -2.26 -4.97
N GLY A 85 17.48 -1.72 -5.12
CA GLY A 85 16.56 -2.08 -6.21
C GLY A 85 17.14 -1.77 -7.58
N ASN A 86 17.72 -0.57 -7.77
CA ASN A 86 18.38 -0.19 -9.02
C ASN A 86 19.58 -1.09 -9.35
N ARG A 87 20.39 -1.49 -8.35
CA ARG A 87 21.48 -2.45 -8.60
C ARG A 87 20.97 -3.80 -9.06
N VAL A 88 19.92 -4.32 -8.43
CA VAL A 88 19.30 -5.61 -8.81
C VAL A 88 18.69 -5.52 -10.21
N ALA A 89 17.94 -4.46 -10.51
CA ALA A 89 17.36 -4.23 -11.83
C ALA A 89 18.46 -4.19 -12.91
N ASN A 90 19.52 -3.40 -12.69
CA ASN A 90 20.65 -3.28 -13.63
C ASN A 90 21.35 -4.62 -13.86
N GLN A 91 21.55 -5.44 -12.83
CA GLN A 91 22.14 -6.78 -12.98
C GLN A 91 21.29 -7.72 -13.85
N LEU A 92 19.99 -7.45 -13.93
CA LEU A 92 19.05 -8.21 -14.74
C LEU A 92 18.81 -7.61 -16.14
N GLY A 93 19.45 -6.48 -16.49
CA GLY A 93 19.13 -5.75 -17.71
C GLY A 93 17.72 -5.15 -17.68
N LEU A 94 17.31 -4.66 -16.51
CA LEU A 94 16.01 -4.06 -16.25
C LEU A 94 16.18 -2.64 -15.73
N GLU A 95 15.12 -1.85 -15.88
CA GLU A 95 14.93 -0.56 -15.24
C GLU A 95 13.85 -0.68 -14.17
N LEU A 96 14.07 -0.05 -13.02
CA LEU A 96 13.10 0.08 -11.94
C LEU A 96 12.51 1.49 -11.97
N VAL A 97 11.22 1.63 -12.23
CA VAL A 97 10.58 2.94 -12.45
C VAL A 97 9.48 3.25 -11.44
N ASN A 98 9.41 4.52 -11.05
CA ASN A 98 8.39 5.07 -10.15
C ASN A 98 7.28 5.75 -10.95
N GLU A 99 6.37 4.97 -11.51
CA GLU A 99 5.23 5.44 -12.29
C GLU A 99 3.93 5.04 -11.59
N GLU A 100 2.95 5.93 -11.52
CA GLU A 100 1.66 5.61 -10.88
C GLU A 100 0.80 4.66 -11.70
N VAL A 101 0.90 4.78 -13.04
CA VAL A 101 0.04 4.09 -14.00
C VAL A 101 0.89 3.54 -15.13
N ALA A 102 0.88 2.22 -15.30
CA ALA A 102 1.51 1.58 -16.43
C ALA A 102 0.71 1.74 -17.73
N ALA A 103 1.35 1.53 -18.88
CA ALA A 103 0.70 1.54 -20.19
C ALA A 103 -0.46 0.52 -20.28
N GLU A 104 -1.44 0.77 -21.16
CA GLU A 104 -2.64 -0.07 -21.30
C GLU A 104 -2.35 -1.51 -21.76
N ASP A 105 -1.26 -1.67 -22.51
CA ASP A 105 -0.77 -2.92 -23.07
C ASP A 105 0.22 -3.65 -22.14
N MET A 106 0.40 -3.17 -20.90
CA MET A 106 1.21 -3.85 -19.89
C MET A 106 0.78 -5.34 -19.75
N PRO A 107 1.73 -6.28 -19.67
CA PRO A 107 1.42 -7.68 -19.39
C PRO A 107 0.54 -7.85 -18.13
N LEU A 108 -0.39 -8.80 -18.20
CA LEU A 108 -1.31 -9.11 -17.09
C LEU A 108 -0.86 -10.33 -16.28
N ASP A 109 0.40 -10.73 -16.45
CA ASP A 109 1.02 -11.79 -15.68
C ASP A 109 0.91 -11.47 -14.19
N VAL A 110 0.40 -12.44 -13.45
CA VAL A 110 0.19 -12.33 -12.01
C VAL A 110 1.34 -13.03 -11.31
N TYR A 111 1.90 -12.41 -10.27
CA TYR A 111 2.95 -13.04 -9.49
C TYR A 111 2.46 -14.41 -8.97
N PRO A 112 3.30 -15.48 -9.00
CA PRO A 112 2.88 -16.87 -8.75
C PRO A 112 2.60 -17.17 -7.26
N ASN A 113 1.79 -16.35 -6.61
CA ASN A 113 1.27 -16.54 -5.26
C ASN A 113 -0.12 -17.18 -5.31
N PRO A 114 -0.43 -18.23 -4.51
CA PRO A 114 -1.74 -18.88 -4.53
C PRO A 114 -2.94 -17.93 -4.32
N ARG A 115 -2.80 -16.90 -3.48
CA ARG A 115 -3.85 -15.88 -3.25
C ARG A 115 -4.11 -15.08 -4.52
N TYR A 116 -3.06 -14.62 -5.17
CA TYR A 116 -3.15 -13.79 -6.38
C TYR A 116 -3.68 -14.58 -7.57
N LEU A 117 -3.21 -15.81 -7.76
CA LEU A 117 -3.76 -16.73 -8.75
C LEU A 117 -5.25 -17.02 -8.52
N LYS A 118 -5.69 -17.09 -7.25
CA LYS A 118 -7.11 -17.21 -6.94
C LYS A 118 -7.87 -15.95 -7.32
N ILE A 119 -7.39 -14.75 -6.96
CA ILE A 119 -8.01 -13.47 -7.31
C ILE A 119 -8.16 -13.32 -8.83
N ALA A 120 -7.08 -13.54 -9.58
CA ALA A 120 -7.04 -13.40 -11.03
C ALA A 120 -8.04 -14.31 -11.77
N LYS A 121 -8.40 -15.45 -11.18
CA LYS A 121 -9.40 -16.37 -11.73
C LYS A 121 -10.85 -15.88 -11.57
N VAL A 122 -11.13 -15.00 -10.62
CA VAL A 122 -12.51 -14.59 -10.28
C VAL A 122 -12.86 -13.19 -10.76
N ILE A 123 -11.87 -12.31 -10.90
CA ILE A 123 -12.12 -10.94 -11.35
C ILE A 123 -12.19 -10.88 -12.88
N SER A 124 -12.99 -9.94 -13.40
CA SER A 124 -13.05 -9.66 -14.84
C SER A 124 -11.70 -9.19 -15.37
N ARG A 125 -11.44 -9.40 -16.67
CA ARG A 125 -10.21 -8.95 -17.33
C ARG A 125 -9.95 -7.45 -17.17
N ASP A 126 -10.99 -6.61 -17.21
CA ASP A 126 -10.82 -5.15 -17.05
C ASP A 126 -10.39 -4.77 -15.63
N ARG A 127 -10.98 -5.41 -14.61
CA ARG A 127 -10.53 -5.27 -13.21
C ARG A 127 -9.11 -5.77 -13.01
N LEU A 128 -8.71 -6.86 -13.64
CA LEU A 128 -7.33 -7.34 -13.59
C LEU A 128 -6.38 -6.33 -14.26
N ARG A 129 -6.75 -5.79 -15.43
CA ARG A 129 -5.99 -4.74 -16.11
C ARG A 129 -5.83 -3.52 -15.21
N ALA A 130 -6.89 -3.06 -14.55
CA ALA A 130 -6.82 -1.95 -13.62
C ALA A 130 -5.93 -2.26 -12.42
N ALA A 131 -6.07 -3.45 -11.82
CA ALA A 131 -5.29 -3.87 -10.65
C ALA A 131 -3.79 -4.00 -10.94
N CYS A 132 -3.42 -4.52 -12.11
CA CYS A 132 -2.01 -4.69 -12.48
C CYS A 132 -1.33 -3.36 -12.80
N ARG A 133 -2.07 -2.37 -13.34
CA ARG A 133 -1.50 -1.13 -13.87
C ARG A 133 -1.27 -0.03 -12.85
N VAL A 134 -1.71 -0.17 -11.61
CA VAL A 134 -1.55 0.87 -10.59
C VAL A 134 -0.39 0.56 -9.67
N ALA A 135 0.46 1.55 -9.42
CA ALA A 135 1.45 1.52 -8.35
C ALA A 135 1.23 2.73 -7.43
N GLY A 136 1.57 2.61 -6.15
CA GLY A 136 1.65 3.77 -5.27
C GLY A 136 2.53 3.58 -4.06
N ILE A 137 2.34 4.50 -3.12
CA ILE A 137 3.07 4.54 -1.87
C ILE A 137 2.07 4.41 -0.74
N HIS A 138 2.35 3.47 0.16
CA HIS A 138 1.56 3.26 1.36
C HIS A 138 2.27 3.83 2.58
N ILE A 139 1.54 4.61 3.38
CA ILE A 139 2.04 5.11 4.67
C ILE A 139 1.32 4.35 5.78
N HIS A 140 2.08 3.63 6.60
CA HIS A 140 1.60 2.94 7.79
C HIS A 140 1.90 3.73 9.04
N LEU A 141 0.85 4.02 9.81
CA LEU A 141 0.93 4.65 11.13
C LEU A 141 0.78 3.59 12.21
N GLY A 142 1.82 3.41 13.02
CA GLY A 142 1.81 2.55 14.19
C GLY A 142 0.85 3.07 15.25
N VAL A 143 -0.03 2.19 15.73
CA VAL A 143 -1.04 2.49 16.76
C VAL A 143 -1.06 1.37 17.80
N ARG A 144 -1.52 1.71 19.01
CA ARG A 144 -1.39 0.83 20.17
C ARG A 144 -2.44 -0.28 20.26
N ASP A 145 -3.65 -0.02 19.79
CA ASP A 145 -4.79 -0.93 19.86
C ASP A 145 -5.88 -0.51 18.85
N LEU A 146 -6.98 -1.27 18.82
CA LEU A 146 -8.08 -1.04 17.88
C LEU A 146 -8.81 0.28 18.09
N SER A 147 -8.98 0.71 19.34
CA SER A 147 -9.65 1.96 19.67
C SER A 147 -8.82 3.16 19.18
N HIS A 148 -7.50 3.12 19.42
CA HIS A 148 -6.57 4.11 18.90
C HIS A 148 -6.52 4.10 17.36
N ALA A 149 -6.55 2.91 16.73
CA ALA A 149 -6.62 2.81 15.27
C ALA A 149 -7.88 3.47 14.67
N ILE A 150 -9.02 3.31 15.33
CA ILE A 150 -10.29 3.97 14.94
C ILE A 150 -10.19 5.48 15.09
N GLU A 151 -9.65 5.96 16.20
CA GLU A 151 -9.42 7.39 16.43
C GLU A 151 -8.56 8.01 15.32
N VAL A 152 -7.40 7.42 15.03
CA VAL A 152 -6.49 7.89 13.97
C VAL A 152 -7.14 7.81 12.59
N ASN A 153 -7.84 6.72 12.27
CA ASN A 153 -8.61 6.61 11.02
C ASN A 153 -9.60 7.78 10.90
N ASN A 154 -10.39 8.03 11.95
CA ASN A 154 -11.44 9.05 11.94
C ASN A 154 -10.89 10.47 11.83
N LEU A 155 -9.68 10.73 12.35
CA LEU A 155 -8.98 12.00 12.13
C LEU A 155 -8.58 12.18 10.66
N LEU A 156 -8.20 11.11 9.97
CA LEU A 156 -7.72 11.16 8.58
C LEU A 156 -8.84 11.22 7.54
N VAL A 157 -9.98 10.56 7.77
CA VAL A 157 -11.09 10.47 6.79
C VAL A 157 -11.53 11.84 6.25
N PRO A 158 -11.73 12.90 7.07
CA PRO A 158 -12.12 14.23 6.58
C PRO A 158 -11.12 14.86 5.61
N HIS A 159 -9.86 14.43 5.63
CA HIS A 159 -8.79 14.97 4.80
C HIS A 159 -8.55 14.14 3.53
N LEU A 160 -9.36 13.11 3.24
CA LEU A 160 -9.14 12.18 2.13
C LEU A 160 -8.87 12.88 0.79
N ASN A 161 -9.72 13.83 0.40
CA ASN A 161 -9.57 14.51 -0.90
C ASN A 161 -8.24 15.28 -0.97
N ALA A 162 -7.91 16.05 0.06
CA ALA A 162 -6.65 16.80 0.10
C ALA A 162 -5.41 15.88 0.13
N LEU A 163 -5.52 14.66 0.66
CA LEU A 163 -4.46 13.67 0.63
C LEU A 163 -4.36 12.99 -0.75
N CYS A 164 -5.49 12.71 -1.40
CA CYS A 164 -5.52 12.24 -2.78
C CYS A 164 -4.86 13.24 -3.73
N ASP A 165 -5.28 14.51 -3.69
CA ASP A 165 -4.78 15.55 -4.59
C ASP A 165 -3.27 15.78 -4.43
N ARG A 166 -2.73 15.60 -3.22
CA ARG A 166 -1.31 15.80 -2.93
C ARG A 166 -0.41 14.70 -3.48
N GLY A 167 -0.93 13.50 -3.65
CA GLY A 167 -0.18 12.36 -4.14
C GLY A 167 -0.52 11.98 -5.58
N ASP A 168 -1.17 12.86 -6.35
CA ASP A 168 -1.64 12.57 -7.71
C ASP A 168 -0.71 13.16 -8.78
N HIS A 169 0.02 12.28 -9.46
CA HIS A 169 0.90 12.60 -10.58
C HIS A 169 0.35 12.09 -11.91
N SER A 170 -0.82 11.45 -11.90
CA SER A 170 -1.47 10.86 -13.07
C SER A 170 -2.73 11.60 -13.50
N GLY A 171 -3.01 12.77 -12.92
CA GLY A 171 -4.22 13.55 -13.21
C GLY A 171 -5.51 12.79 -12.86
N GLY A 172 -5.45 11.97 -11.82
CA GLY A 172 -6.55 11.17 -11.29
C GLY A 172 -6.65 9.77 -11.87
N GLU A 173 -5.84 9.40 -12.87
CA GLU A 173 -5.94 8.10 -13.56
C GLU A 173 -5.65 6.92 -12.62
N ARG A 174 -4.62 7.02 -11.77
CA ARG A 174 -4.31 5.97 -10.77
C ARG A 174 -5.51 5.70 -9.87
N LEU A 175 -6.09 6.76 -9.31
CA LEU A 175 -7.23 6.64 -8.41
C LEU A 175 -8.48 6.16 -9.15
N ARG A 176 -8.69 6.56 -10.42
CA ARG A 176 -9.75 6.02 -11.26
C ARG A 176 -9.63 4.50 -11.42
N LEU A 177 -8.46 4.01 -11.82
CA LEU A 177 -8.17 2.57 -11.95
C LEU A 177 -8.31 1.83 -10.61
N TYR A 178 -7.85 2.42 -9.51
CA TYR A 178 -8.03 1.85 -8.17
C TYR A 178 -9.51 1.65 -7.85
N ARG A 179 -10.37 2.63 -8.18
CA ARG A 179 -11.82 2.57 -7.96
C ARG A 179 -12.51 1.52 -8.83
N ASP A 180 -12.02 1.32 -10.06
CA ASP A 180 -12.50 0.24 -10.95
C ASP A 180 -12.20 -1.14 -10.32
N MET A 181 -11.04 -1.28 -9.68
CA MET A 181 -10.61 -2.52 -9.02
C MET A 181 -11.33 -2.76 -7.68
N ALA A 182 -11.45 -1.73 -6.85
CA ALA A 182 -11.93 -1.79 -5.46
C ALA A 182 -13.26 -1.04 -5.27
N GLN A 183 -14.38 -1.76 -5.32
CA GLN A 183 -15.71 -1.15 -5.17
C GLN A 183 -15.96 -0.52 -3.79
N ASN A 184 -15.27 -1.00 -2.74
CA ASN A 184 -15.36 -0.50 -1.36
C ASN A 184 -14.17 0.39 -0.97
N TRP A 185 -13.67 1.20 -1.91
CA TRP A 185 -12.47 2.03 -1.74
C TRP A 185 -12.60 3.19 -0.74
N GLN A 186 -13.83 3.66 -0.46
CA GLN A 186 -14.04 4.83 0.38
C GLN A 186 -13.84 4.50 1.87
N PRO A 187 -12.99 5.26 2.59
CA PRO A 187 -12.87 5.13 4.03
C PRO A 187 -14.15 5.57 4.74
N VAL A 188 -14.37 5.04 5.94
CA VAL A 188 -15.57 5.31 6.76
C VAL A 188 -15.12 5.77 8.14
N VAL A 189 -15.85 6.72 8.72
CA VAL A 189 -15.72 7.09 10.14
C VAL A 189 -16.40 6.02 10.97
N TYR A 190 -15.65 5.37 11.87
CA TYR A 190 -16.20 4.31 12.73
C TYR A 190 -16.64 4.89 14.06
N ALA A 191 -17.78 4.43 14.58
CA ALA A 191 -18.30 4.87 15.88
C ALA A 191 -17.59 4.15 17.05
N GLY A 192 -17.00 3.01 16.76
CA GLY A 192 -16.29 2.15 17.72
C GLY A 192 -16.02 0.77 17.10
N PRO A 193 -15.40 -0.15 17.86
CA PRO A 193 -15.04 -1.49 17.39
C PRO A 193 -16.22 -2.30 16.84
N GLU A 194 -17.41 -2.15 17.42
CA GLU A 194 -18.62 -2.82 16.95
C GLU A 194 -19.03 -2.35 15.55
N HIS A 195 -19.14 -1.03 15.35
CA HIS A 195 -19.45 -0.46 14.03
C HIS A 195 -18.39 -0.86 12.99
N LEU A 196 -17.11 -0.90 13.34
CA LEU A 196 -16.07 -1.42 12.43
C LEU A 196 -16.34 -2.87 12.02
N PHE A 197 -16.73 -3.73 12.95
CA PHE A 197 -17.05 -5.13 12.66
C PHE A 197 -18.29 -5.27 11.76
N GLU A 198 -19.33 -4.47 11.99
CA GLU A 198 -20.51 -4.41 11.11
C GLU A 198 -20.13 -4.02 9.68
N VAL A 199 -19.32 -2.97 9.52
CA VAL A 199 -18.79 -2.57 8.21
C VAL A 199 -17.94 -3.68 7.59
N ALA A 200 -17.12 -4.37 8.40
CA ALA A 200 -16.31 -5.48 7.94
C ALA A 200 -17.14 -6.64 7.40
N ARG A 201 -18.26 -6.97 8.05
CA ARG A 201 -19.20 -7.99 7.59
C ARG A 201 -19.89 -7.56 6.31
N ALA A 202 -20.44 -6.35 6.27
CA ALA A 202 -21.14 -5.81 5.10
C ALA A 202 -20.24 -5.76 3.85
N ASN A 203 -18.96 -5.45 4.04
CA ASN A 203 -18.00 -5.28 2.96
C ASN A 203 -17.10 -6.50 2.72
N GLY A 204 -17.37 -7.65 3.36
CA GLY A 204 -16.69 -8.92 3.07
C GLY A 204 -15.24 -9.03 3.53
N PHE A 205 -14.85 -8.32 4.59
CA PHE A 205 -13.49 -8.37 5.16
C PHE A 205 -13.44 -8.75 6.65
N ALA A 206 -14.56 -9.16 7.25
CA ALA A 206 -14.62 -9.61 8.65
C ALA A 206 -13.70 -10.82 8.92
N ASP A 207 -13.60 -11.79 8.01
CA ASP A 207 -12.74 -12.96 8.21
C ASP A 207 -11.29 -12.74 7.76
N ASN A 208 -11.06 -11.70 6.94
CA ASN A 208 -9.75 -11.39 6.40
C ASN A 208 -9.63 -9.88 6.12
N PRO A 209 -9.03 -9.11 7.05
CA PRO A 209 -8.85 -7.67 6.90
C PRO A 209 -8.06 -7.27 5.64
N ARG A 210 -7.30 -8.18 5.03
CA ARG A 210 -6.59 -7.93 3.75
C ARG A 210 -7.54 -7.76 2.56
N ASN A 211 -8.83 -8.06 2.71
CA ASN A 211 -9.87 -7.78 1.73
C ASN A 211 -10.50 -6.38 1.91
N CYS A 212 -10.04 -5.58 2.87
CA CYS A 212 -10.40 -4.17 3.00
C CYS A 212 -9.59 -3.35 2.00
N TRP A 213 -10.23 -2.89 0.93
CA TRP A 213 -9.60 -2.09 -0.13
C TRP A 213 -9.82 -0.59 0.05
N LYS A 214 -10.03 -0.14 1.28
CA LYS A 214 -10.22 1.29 1.57
C LYS A 214 -8.90 2.05 1.43
N LEU A 215 -8.96 3.28 0.91
CA LEU A 215 -7.78 4.15 0.77
C LEU A 215 -7.19 4.58 2.13
N ILE A 216 -8.00 4.61 3.18
CA ILE A 216 -7.55 4.67 4.58
C ILE A 216 -8.15 3.44 5.27
N ARG A 217 -7.31 2.58 5.84
CA ARG A 217 -7.76 1.34 6.48
C ARG A 217 -6.97 1.00 7.72
N ILE A 218 -7.59 0.26 8.63
CA ILE A 218 -6.90 -0.44 9.70
C ILE A 218 -6.37 -1.75 9.11
N SER A 219 -5.06 -1.89 9.01
CA SER A 219 -4.41 -3.02 8.36
C SER A 219 -4.28 -4.22 9.31
N ILE A 220 -4.14 -5.42 8.76
CA ILE A 220 -3.87 -6.65 9.55
C ILE A 220 -2.60 -6.55 10.40
N HIS A 221 -1.70 -5.62 10.07
CA HIS A 221 -0.45 -5.36 10.79
C HIS A 221 -0.66 -4.46 12.02
N GLY A 222 -1.90 -4.12 12.37
CA GLY A 222 -2.20 -3.26 13.51
C GLY A 222 -1.77 -1.82 13.30
N THR A 223 -1.86 -1.33 12.06
CA THR A 223 -1.53 0.06 11.68
C THR A 223 -2.71 0.72 11.00
N VAL A 224 -2.74 2.06 10.97
CA VAL A 224 -3.60 2.80 10.03
C VAL A 224 -2.80 3.04 8.76
N GLU A 225 -3.25 2.48 7.66
CA GLU A 225 -2.58 2.48 6.36
C GLU A 225 -3.29 3.43 5.40
N LEU A 226 -2.51 4.33 4.79
CA LEU A 226 -2.94 5.29 3.79
C LEU A 226 -2.41 4.86 2.42
N ARG A 227 -3.29 4.73 1.44
CA ARG A 227 -3.00 4.12 0.11
C ARG A 227 -3.29 5.03 -1.08
N MET A 228 -3.64 6.29 -0.83
CA MET A 228 -4.03 7.24 -1.87
C MET A 228 -2.85 7.84 -2.62
N PHE A 229 -1.65 7.87 -2.03
CA PHE A 229 -0.48 8.46 -2.66
C PHE A 229 0.01 7.60 -3.83
N GLY A 230 0.23 8.23 -4.98
CA GLY A 230 0.88 7.58 -6.10
C GLY A 230 2.39 7.51 -5.95
N SER A 231 3.02 6.83 -6.90
CA SER A 231 4.47 6.69 -6.98
C SER A 231 5.13 7.96 -7.50
N THR A 232 6.21 8.39 -6.84
CA THR A 232 7.03 9.55 -7.22
C THR A 232 8.51 9.16 -7.19
N ASN A 233 9.37 9.85 -7.95
CA ASN A 233 10.83 9.77 -7.85
C ASN A 233 11.40 10.59 -6.67
N SER A 234 10.60 11.49 -6.09
CA SER A 234 11.06 12.42 -5.06
C SER A 234 10.90 11.82 -3.67
N VAL A 235 12.00 11.37 -3.05
CA VAL A 235 11.97 10.94 -1.64
C VAL A 235 11.57 12.09 -0.73
N ASP A 236 11.96 13.33 -1.04
CA ASP A 236 11.60 14.51 -0.25
C ASP A 236 10.09 14.77 -0.24
N GLU A 237 9.42 14.50 -1.35
CA GLU A 237 7.97 14.59 -1.44
C GLU A 237 7.28 13.53 -0.56
N ILE A 238 7.80 12.30 -0.52
CA ILE A 238 7.31 11.26 0.39
C ILE A 238 7.45 11.73 1.85
N ILE A 239 8.57 12.36 2.20
CA ILE A 239 8.78 12.93 3.54
C ILE A 239 7.80 14.08 3.83
N GLU A 240 7.45 14.90 2.84
CA GLU A 240 6.43 15.93 2.97
C GLU A 240 5.06 15.32 3.25
N TRP A 241 4.65 14.28 2.51
CA TRP A 241 3.39 13.58 2.76
C TRP A 241 3.31 13.02 4.17
N ILE A 242 4.40 12.39 4.65
CA ILE A 242 4.49 11.92 6.03
C ILE A 242 4.32 13.07 7.01
N SER A 243 4.96 14.22 6.76
CA SER A 243 4.88 15.40 7.62
C SER A 243 3.45 15.95 7.71
N VAL A 244 2.73 15.99 6.59
CA VAL A 244 1.30 16.38 6.54
C VAL A 244 0.44 15.40 7.33
N VAL A 245 0.65 14.09 7.14
CA VAL A 245 -0.09 13.06 7.87
C VAL A 245 0.16 13.17 9.38
N LYS A 246 1.41 13.34 9.81
CA LYS A 246 1.76 13.57 11.23
C LYS A 246 1.11 14.83 11.79
N ALA A 247 0.97 15.89 10.99
CA ALA A 247 0.32 17.12 11.42
C ALA A 247 -1.20 16.92 11.63
N ILE A 248 -1.86 16.17 10.75
CA ILE A 248 -3.30 15.83 10.87
C ILE A 248 -3.55 14.99 12.13
N THR A 249 -2.68 14.00 12.38
CA THR A 249 -2.85 13.07 13.51
C THR A 249 -2.16 13.54 14.80
N LYS A 250 -1.77 14.82 14.85
CA LYS A 250 -1.06 15.40 16.00
C LYS A 250 -1.97 15.34 17.24
N GLY A 251 -1.46 14.74 18.31
CA GLY A 251 -2.19 14.58 19.58
C GLY A 251 -2.87 13.22 19.75
N ALA A 252 -3.00 12.43 18.67
CA ALA A 252 -3.35 11.01 18.75
C ALA A 252 -2.09 10.11 18.70
N LEU A 253 -1.11 10.45 17.85
CA LEU A 253 0.19 9.75 17.74
C LEU A 253 1.26 10.26 18.70
#